data_AF-A0A317SF32-F1
#
_entry.id   AF-A0A317SF32-F1
#
_cell.length_a   1.000
_cell.length_b   1.000
_cell.length_c   1.000
_cell.angle_alpha   90.00
_cell.angle_beta   90.00
_cell.angle_gamma   90.00
#
_symmetry.space_group_name_H-M   'P 1'
#
loop_
_entity.id
_entity.type
_entity.pdbx_description
1 polymer ?
#
loop_
_entity_poly.entity_id
_entity_poly.type
_entity_poly.pdbx_seq_one_letter_code
_entity_poly.pdbx_strand_id
1 'polypeptide(L)'
;HDVKIILLISASKPQRKIHLEQWESVTIPNPRITRGNNGPLATVPRKIHEIDITVPVLAGPGPPATVVNGAPLTLDFARIFLRQPGSGEGNIILTVQDLALYANRVW
;
A
#
# COMPACT_ATOMS: atom_id res chain seq x y z
N HIS A 1 7.99 7.74 -18.64
CA HIS A 1 7.66 6.61 -17.76
C HIS A 1 6.59 7.08 -16.81
N ASP A 2 5.41 6.47 -16.84
CA ASP A 2 4.34 6.81 -15.91
C ASP A 2 4.43 5.92 -14.67
N VAL A 3 4.67 6.49 -13.49
CA VAL A 3 4.57 5.78 -12.22
C VAL A 3 3.09 5.71 -11.83
N LYS A 4 2.53 4.50 -11.81
CA LYS A 4 1.11 4.29 -11.47
C LYS A 4 0.88 3.90 -10.02
N ILE A 5 1.82 3.19 -9.39
CA ILE A 5 1.77 2.78 -7.99
C ILE A 5 3.16 2.98 -7.34
N ILE A 6 3.18 3.49 -6.10
CA ILE A 6 4.35 3.53 -5.21
C ILE A 6 3.96 2.78 -3.93
N LEU A 7 4.83 1.90 -3.44
CA LEU A 7 4.66 1.27 -2.13
C LEU A 7 5.72 1.82 -1.17
N LEU A 8 5.28 2.47 -0.10
CA LEU A 8 6.15 2.88 0.99
C LEU A 8 6.03 1.88 2.13
N ILE A 9 7.15 1.31 2.56
CA ILE A 9 7.19 0.31 3.62
C ILE A 9 8.20 0.78 4.67
N SER A 10 7.75 0.90 5.91
CA SER A 10 8.59 1.18 7.06
C SER A 10 8.44 0.10 8.10
N ALA A 11 9.55 -0.30 8.73
CA ALA A 11 9.56 -1.38 9.72
C ALA A 11 10.38 -0.97 10.94
N SER A 12 9.82 -1.21 12.12
CA SER A 12 10.46 -1.00 13.42
C SER A 12 10.60 -2.34 14.13
N LYS A 13 11.82 -2.90 14.10
CA LYS A 13 12.14 -4.16 14.82
C LYS A 13 11.89 -4.08 16.32
N PRO A 14 12.30 -3.00 17.04
CA PRO A 14 12.07 -2.90 18.47
C PRO A 14 10.57 -2.90 18.83
N GLN A 15 9.74 -2.26 18.01
CA GLN A 15 8.30 -2.17 18.24
C GLN A 15 7.50 -3.32 17.58
N ARG A 16 8.18 -4.20 16.83
CA ARG A 16 7.57 -5.21 15.96
C ARG A 16 6.38 -4.65 15.16
N LYS A 17 6.59 -3.48 14.55
CA LYS A 17 5.61 -2.76 13.75
C LYS A 17 6.08 -2.62 12.30
N ILE A 18 5.24 -2.97 11.34
CA ILE A 18 5.41 -2.64 9.92
C ILE A 18 4.26 -1.72 9.53
N HIS A 19 4.57 -0.66 8.79
CA HIS A 19 3.60 0.28 8.26
C HIS A 19 3.80 0.38 6.75
N LEU A 20 2.71 0.19 6.00
CA LEU A 20 2.72 0.12 4.54
C LEU A 20 1.71 1.12 3.98
N GLU A 21 2.13 1.89 2.98
CA GLU A 21 1.28 2.86 2.30
C GLU A 21 1.26 2.60 0.80
N GLN A 22 0.08 2.71 0.20
CA GLN A 22 -0.09 2.68 -1.26
C GLN A 22 -0.28 4.09 -1.81
N TRP A 23 0.75 4.47 -2.53
CA TRP A 23 0.99 5.57 -3.45
C TRP A 23 0.30 5.48 -4.80
N GLU A 24 -0.58 6.40 -5.20
CA GLU A 24 -0.97 6.49 -6.62
C GLU A 24 -1.05 7.92 -7.14
N SER A 25 -0.83 8.08 -8.45
CA SER A 25 -1.05 9.33 -9.17
C SER A 25 -2.53 9.53 -9.44
N VAL A 26 -3.11 10.60 -8.88
CA VAL A 26 -4.52 10.95 -9.09
C VAL A 26 -4.59 12.29 -9.82
N THR A 27 -5.43 12.35 -10.86
CA THR A 27 -5.73 13.60 -11.55
C THR A 27 -6.89 14.30 -10.86
N ILE A 28 -6.65 15.52 -10.40
CA ILE A 28 -7.61 16.36 -9.68
C ILE A 28 -7.73 17.73 -10.36
N PRO A 29 -8.79 18.51 -10.09
CA PRO A 29 -8.82 19.93 -10.46
C PRO A 29 -7.58 20.64 -9.91
N ASN A 30 -6.92 21.45 -10.74
CA ASN A 30 -5.69 22.12 -10.35
C ASN A 30 -5.96 23.13 -9.23
N PRO A 31 -5.46 22.90 -8.00
CA PRO A 31 -5.75 23.79 -6.87
C PRO A 31 -4.97 25.11 -6.95
N ARG A 32 -3.97 25.22 -7.82
CA ARG A 32 -3.11 26.40 -7.97
C ARG A 32 -2.85 26.69 -9.45
N ILE A 33 -3.81 27.39 -10.07
CA ILE A 33 -3.65 27.95 -11.41
C ILE A 33 -2.68 29.13 -11.33
N THR A 34 -1.54 29.02 -12.01
CA THR A 34 -0.54 30.11 -12.11
C THR A 34 -0.24 30.39 -13.57
N ARG A 35 0.41 31.52 -13.87
CA ARG A 35 0.78 31.87 -15.25
C ARG A 35 1.68 30.82 -15.92
N GLY A 36 2.52 30.12 -15.15
CA GLY A 36 3.38 29.03 -15.63
C GLY A 36 2.75 27.63 -15.55
N ASN A 37 1.60 27.49 -14.88
CA ASN A 37 0.84 26.24 -14.80
C ASN A 37 -0.65 26.56 -14.82
N ASN A 38 -1.18 26.79 -16.02
CA ASN A 38 -2.56 27.20 -16.28
C ASN A 38 -3.48 26.03 -16.65
N GLY A 39 -2.99 24.78 -16.55
CA GLY A 39 -3.79 23.60 -16.83
C GLY A 39 -4.95 23.45 -15.84
N PRO A 40 -6.15 23.05 -16.29
CA PRO A 40 -7.32 22.89 -15.41
C PRO A 40 -7.20 21.67 -14.48
N LEU A 41 -6.33 20.72 -14.82
CA LEU A 41 -6.10 19.49 -14.07
C LEU A 41 -4.63 19.40 -13.65
N ALA A 42 -4.40 18.81 -12.49
CA ALA A 42 -3.07 18.48 -11.99
C ALA A 42 -3.04 17.00 -11.59
N THR A 43 -1.94 16.31 -11.92
CA THR A 43 -1.68 14.95 -11.44
C THR A 43 -0.78 15.04 -10.21
N VAL A 44 -1.27 14.51 -9.09
CA VAL A 44 -0.57 14.56 -7.80
C VAL A 44 -0.48 13.17 -7.17
N PRO A 45 0.58 12.86 -6.42
CA PRO A 45 0.62 11.64 -5.63
C PRO A 45 -0.38 11.74 -4.47
N ARG A 46 -1.17 10.69 -4.27
CA ARG A 46 -2.14 10.59 -3.18
C ARG A 46 -2.04 9.21 -2.54
N LYS A 47 -1.94 9.17 -1.21
CA LYS A 47 -2.10 7.94 -0.44
C LYS A 47 -3.53 7.46 -0.60
N ILE A 48 -3.70 6.27 -1.18
CA ILE A 48 -5.02 5.66 -1.39
C ILE A 48 -5.29 4.53 -0.40
N HIS A 49 -4.25 3.98 0.21
CA HIS A 49 -4.38 2.85 1.12
C HIS A 49 -3.25 2.83 2.14
N GLU A 50 -3.52 2.24 3.30
CA GLU A 50 -2.62 2.19 4.45
C GLU A 50 -2.89 0.90 5.22
N ILE A 51 -1.81 0.21 5.59
CA ILE A 51 -1.84 -1.06 6.31
C ILE A 51 -0.83 -0.97 7.46
N ASP A 52 -1.29 -1.30 8.67
CA ASP A 52 -0.44 -1.44 9.84
C ASP A 52 -0.40 -2.91 10.28
N ILE A 53 0.80 -3.43 10.48
CA ILE A 53 1.04 -4.77 11.02
C ILE A 53 1.77 -4.64 12.34
N THR A 54 1.23 -5.24 13.40
CA THR A 54 1.82 -5.21 14.74
C THR A 54 1.82 -6.59 15.35
N VAL A 55 2.86 -6.92 16.12
CA VAL A 55 2.86 -8.10 16.99
C VAL A 55 2.76 -7.62 18.43
N PRO A 56 1.59 -7.75 19.09
CA PRO A 56 1.43 -7.35 20.48
C PRO A 56 2.39 -8.15 21.36
N VAL A 57 3.03 -7.50 22.32
CA VAL A 57 3.74 -8.22 23.39
C VAL A 57 2.66 -8.70 24.36
N LEU A 58 2.22 -9.96 24.22
CA LEU A 58 1.17 -10.51 25.08
C LEU A 58 1.61 -10.55 26.55
N ALA A 59 0.71 -10.13 27.44
CA ALA A 59 0.79 -10.31 28.89
C ALA A 59 0.00 -11.54 29.40
N GLY A 60 -0.48 -12.41 28.50
CA GLY A 60 -1.34 -13.57 28.81
C GLY A 60 -0.84 -14.89 28.20
N PRO A 61 -1.46 -16.03 28.55
CA PRO A 61 -1.01 -17.34 28.09
C PRO A 61 -1.37 -17.57 26.62
N GLY A 62 -0.38 -17.44 25.75
CA GLY A 62 -0.46 -17.73 24.31
C GLY A 62 0.68 -17.08 23.53
N PRO A 63 1.06 -17.61 22.35
CA PRO A 63 2.01 -16.91 21.48
C PRO A 63 1.38 -15.61 20.96
N PRO A 64 2.15 -14.50 20.89
CA PRO A 64 1.63 -13.25 20.37
C PRO A 64 1.18 -13.39 18.92
N ALA A 65 -0.08 -13.04 18.65
CA ALA A 65 -0.68 -13.12 17.33
C ALA A 65 -0.42 -11.82 16.55
N THR A 66 0.02 -11.94 15.29
CA THR A 66 0.17 -10.79 14.40
C THR A 66 -1.20 -10.18 14.09
N VAL A 67 -1.33 -8.88 14.33
CA VAL A 67 -2.51 -8.07 14.01
C VAL A 67 -2.21 -7.29 12.75
N VAL A 68 -3.06 -7.44 11.73
CA VAL A 68 -2.97 -6.72 10.45
C VAL A 68 -4.23 -5.87 10.29
N ASN A 69 -4.06 -4.55 10.28
CA ASN A 69 -5.12 -3.59 10.06
C ASN A 69 -5.03 -3.01 8.65
N GLY A 70 -6.18 -2.79 8.01
CA GLY A 70 -6.24 -2.20 6.67
C GLY A 70 -6.10 -3.20 5.52
N ALA A 71 -5.82 -4.48 5.77
CA ALA A 71 -5.76 -5.50 4.71
C ALA A 71 -7.10 -5.71 3.97
N PRO A 72 -7.09 -6.26 2.74
CA PRO A 72 -5.92 -6.75 1.98
C PRO A 72 -5.17 -5.65 1.21
N LEU A 73 -3.88 -5.86 0.93
CA LEU A 73 -3.17 -5.04 -0.07
C LEU A 73 -3.59 -5.52 -1.46
N THR A 74 -4.21 -4.65 -2.24
CA THR A 74 -4.60 -4.96 -3.63
C THR A 74 -3.84 -4.06 -4.59
N LEU A 75 -3.02 -4.68 -5.44
CA LEU A 75 -2.32 -3.98 -6.52
C LEU A 75 -3.02 -4.29 -7.84
N ASP A 76 -3.56 -3.23 -8.44
CA ASP A 76 -4.29 -3.33 -9.70
C ASP A 76 -3.35 -3.78 -10.84
N PHE A 77 -3.75 -4.85 -11.53
CA PHE A 77 -2.96 -5.43 -12.61
C PHE A 77 -2.68 -4.41 -13.72
N ALA A 78 -3.70 -3.69 -14.17
CA ALA A 78 -3.57 -2.75 -15.27
C ALA A 78 -2.69 -1.56 -14.91
N ARG A 79 -2.58 -1.22 -13.62
CA ARG A 79 -1.65 -0.20 -13.13
C ARG A 79 -0.21 -0.68 -13.04
N ILE A 80 0.03 -1.94 -12.70
CA ILE A 80 1.40 -2.50 -12.66
C ILE A 80 1.91 -2.78 -14.07
N PHE A 81 1.11 -3.49 -14.87
CA PHE A 81 1.54 -4.05 -16.16
C PHE A 81 1.17 -3.17 -17.35
N LEU A 82 0.44 -2.06 -17.13
CA LEU A 82 0.05 -1.07 -18.15
C LEU A 82 -0.76 -1.67 -19.31
N ARG A 83 -1.50 -2.75 -19.05
CA ARG A 83 -2.42 -3.41 -20.00
C ARG A 83 -3.55 -4.13 -19.27
N GLN A 84 -4.59 -4.50 -19.98
CA GLN A 84 -5.65 -5.33 -19.42
C GLN A 84 -5.15 -6.75 -19.11
N PRO A 85 -5.66 -7.40 -18.05
CA PRO A 85 -5.35 -8.79 -17.74
C PRO A 85 -5.90 -9.72 -18.83
N GLY A 86 -5.11 -10.73 -19.20
CA GLY A 86 -5.55 -11.85 -20.01
C GLY A 86 -6.20 -12.96 -19.19
N SER A 87 -6.51 -14.09 -19.83
CA SER A 87 -7.06 -15.26 -19.15
C SER A 87 -6.09 -15.79 -18.08
N GLY A 88 -6.56 -15.86 -16.83
CA GLY A 88 -5.76 -16.33 -15.68
C GLY A 88 -4.91 -15.24 -15.01
N GLU A 89 -4.90 -14.02 -15.54
CA GLU A 89 -4.23 -12.87 -14.92
C GLU A 89 -5.23 -12.04 -14.11
N GLY A 90 -4.72 -11.32 -13.10
CA GLY A 90 -5.55 -10.49 -12.25
C GLY A 90 -4.74 -9.68 -11.26
N ASN A 91 -5.44 -8.94 -10.41
CA ASN A 91 -4.82 -8.13 -9.37
C ASN A 91 -3.96 -8.99 -8.45
N ILE A 92 -2.87 -8.42 -7.96
CA ILE A 92 -2.09 -9.03 -6.89
C ILE A 92 -2.81 -8.68 -5.58
N ILE A 93 -3.30 -9.70 -4.87
CA ILE A 93 -4.00 -9.53 -3.61
C ILE A 93 -3.18 -10.22 -2.52
N LEU A 94 -2.63 -9.44 -1.58
CA LEU A 94 -2.00 -9.97 -0.38
C LEU A 94 -3.01 -9.92 0.76
N THR A 95 -3.43 -11.09 1.21
CA THR A 95 -4.42 -11.25 2.28
C THR A 95 -3.84 -10.91 3.65
N VAL A 96 -4.71 -10.88 4.66
CA VAL A 96 -4.28 -10.81 6.08
C VAL A 96 -3.26 -11.91 6.40
N GLN A 97 -3.50 -13.13 5.92
CA GLN A 97 -2.65 -14.28 6.18
C GLN A 97 -1.28 -14.13 5.50
N ASP A 98 -1.25 -13.67 4.24
CA ASP A 98 0.00 -13.44 3.51
C ASP A 98 0.84 -12.36 4.18
N LEU A 99 0.21 -11.24 4.53
CA LEU A 99 0.87 -10.11 5.19
C LEU A 99 1.39 -10.50 6.59
N ALA A 100 0.63 -11.28 7.35
CA ALA A 100 1.07 -11.81 8.64
C ALA A 100 2.26 -12.78 8.47
N LEU A 101 2.21 -13.65 7.45
CA LEU A 101 3.30 -14.58 7.12
C LEU A 101 4.58 -13.83 6.75
N TYR A 102 4.47 -12.78 5.92
CA TYR A 102 5.62 -11.95 5.56
C TYR A 102 6.18 -11.17 6.75
N ALA A 103 5.32 -10.60 7.60
CA ALA A 103 5.76 -9.90 8.80
C ALA A 103 6.57 -10.80 9.74
N ASN A 104 6.18 -12.07 9.89
CA ASN A 104 6.92 -13.05 10.69
C ASN A 104 8.32 -13.38 10.13
N ARG A 105 8.63 -13.03 8.87
CA ARG A 105 9.98 -13.20 8.28
C ARG A 105 10.86 -11.96 8.42
N VAL A 106 10.31 -10.83 8.84
CA VAL A 106 11.04 -9.55 8.99
C VAL A 106 11.74 -9.45 10.36
N TRP A 107 11.12 -10.04 11.38
CA TRP A 107 11.65 -10.15 12.74
C TRP A 107 12.64 -11.30 12.84
#